data_AF-A0A960E140-F1
#
_entry.id   AF-A0A960E140-F1
#
_cell.length_a   1.000
_cell.length_b   1.000
_cell.length_c   1.000
_cell.angle_alpha   90.00
_cell.angle_beta   90.00
_cell.angle_gamma   90.00
#
_symmetry.space_group_name_H-M   'P 1'
#
loop_
_entity.id
_entity.type
_entity.pdbx_description
1 polymer ?
#
loop_
_entity_poly.entity_id
_entity_poly.type
_entity_poly.pdbx_seq_one_letter_code
_entity_poly.pdbx_strand_id
1 'polypeptide(L)'
;EVEIVQRMGVKPPEPSESLSIDALGVLQGEADRVFVAREVVDYAVNLVFASREPERFGLADLREFLSYGASPRASLGLIAAGRALALLRGRSYVLPQDVYDVAPDIFRHRMVLSYEALARDVGVNDVLGRILSTVPAPRVAPSQDHSAVTAGPAVAAPSPAPEHHLPPRPVAEAPSAGGPAPTPWVPPSSVPSPPPARPAATGTDDQPDDGVWSPPGDGR
;
A
#
# COMPACT_ATOMS: atom_id res chain seq x y z
N GLU A 1 13.88 -6.20 26.26
CA GLU A 1 13.84 -5.29 27.43
C GLU A 1 15.20 -4.73 27.80
N VAL A 2 16.24 -5.56 28.00
CA VAL A 2 17.61 -5.09 28.32
C VAL A 2 18.16 -4.07 27.30
N GLU A 3 17.96 -4.29 26.01
CA GLU A 3 18.41 -3.39 24.94
C GLU A 3 17.67 -2.03 24.95
N ILE A 4 16.39 -2.02 25.36
CA ILE A 4 15.59 -0.80 25.52
C ILE A 4 16.11 -0.01 26.73
N VAL A 5 16.37 -0.69 27.84
CA VAL A 5 16.95 -0.08 29.06
C VAL A 5 18.34 0.50 28.77
N GLN A 6 19.17 -0.19 27.97
CA GLN A 6 20.48 0.29 27.56
C GLN A 6 20.44 1.49 26.60
N ARG A 7 19.43 1.58 25.72
CA ARG A 7 19.22 2.74 24.84
C ARG A 7 18.60 3.95 25.56
N MET A 8 17.73 3.72 26.54
CA MET A 8 16.98 4.77 27.24
C MET A 8 17.68 5.30 28.50
N GLY A 9 18.67 4.57 29.04
CA GLY A 9 19.51 5.01 30.17
C GLY A 9 20.62 5.99 29.79
N VAL A 10 20.74 6.35 28.51
CA VAL A 10 21.73 7.29 27.98
C VAL A 10 21.00 8.36 27.18
N LYS A 11 21.57 9.58 27.16
CA LYS A 11 21.10 10.79 26.49
C LYS A 11 20.12 10.53 25.32
N PRO A 12 18.93 11.17 25.30
CA PRO A 12 17.94 10.96 24.25
C PRO A 12 18.57 11.06 22.85
N PRO A 13 18.23 10.17 21.92
CA PRO A 13 18.79 10.21 20.58
C PRO A 13 18.37 11.51 19.90
N GLU A 14 19.36 12.23 19.36
CA GLU A 14 19.12 13.41 18.53
C GLU A 14 18.65 12.94 17.15
N PRO A 15 17.54 13.50 16.61
CA PRO A 15 17.05 13.12 15.30
C PRO A 15 18.06 13.52 14.22
N SER A 16 18.56 12.53 13.48
CA SER A 16 19.40 12.73 12.30
C SER A 16 18.59 12.46 11.04
N GLU A 17 18.60 13.39 10.09
CA GLU A 17 18.00 13.17 8.78
C GLU A 17 18.76 12.05 8.05
N SER A 18 18.06 10.96 7.75
CA SER A 18 18.61 9.82 7.00
C SER A 18 18.24 9.85 5.53
N LEU A 19 17.12 10.49 5.19
CA LEU A 19 16.58 10.58 3.85
C LEU A 19 15.77 11.87 3.73
N SER A 20 16.00 12.64 2.66
CA SER A 20 15.20 13.82 2.36
C SER A 20 13.84 13.45 1.76
N ILE A 21 12.87 14.35 1.86
CA ILE A 21 11.53 14.14 1.28
C ILE A 21 11.59 13.97 -0.24
N ASP A 22 12.45 14.73 -0.92
CA ASP A 22 12.65 14.58 -2.37
C ASP A 22 13.22 13.20 -2.73
N ALA A 23 14.20 12.72 -1.97
CA ALA A 23 14.79 11.39 -2.19
C ALA A 23 13.75 10.28 -1.93
N LEU A 24 12.88 10.44 -0.92
CA LEU A 24 11.77 9.53 -0.68
C LEU A 24 10.78 9.51 -1.85
N GLY A 25 10.43 10.68 -2.40
CA GLY A 25 9.54 10.77 -3.57
C GLY A 25 10.12 10.07 -4.80
N VAL A 26 11.44 10.18 -5.02
CA VAL A 26 12.14 9.44 -6.08
C VAL A 26 12.02 7.93 -5.83
N LEU A 27 12.29 7.45 -4.62
CA LEU A 27 12.19 6.01 -4.29
C LEU A 27 10.77 5.46 -4.42
N GLN A 28 9.75 6.23 -4.07
CA GLN A 28 8.34 5.87 -4.28
C GLN A 28 8.05 5.72 -5.78
N GLY A 29 8.52 6.66 -6.61
CA GLY A 29 8.40 6.58 -8.06
C GLY A 29 9.14 5.39 -8.68
N GLU A 30 10.31 5.02 -8.14
CA GLU A 30 11.03 3.80 -8.55
C GLU A 30 10.27 2.53 -8.16
N ALA A 31 9.67 2.48 -6.97
CA ALA A 31 8.85 1.36 -6.54
C ALA A 31 7.66 1.15 -7.49
N ASP A 32 7.00 2.23 -7.91
CA ASP A 32 5.89 2.15 -8.87
C ASP A 32 6.30 1.57 -10.24
N ARG A 33 7.58 1.67 -10.63
CA ARG A 33 8.11 1.14 -11.90
C ARG A 33 8.53 -0.32 -11.85
N VAL A 34 8.67 -0.92 -10.67
CA VAL A 34 9.08 -2.33 -10.50
C VAL A 34 8.18 -3.26 -11.32
N PHE A 35 8.75 -4.12 -12.15
CA PHE A 35 7.97 -5.01 -13.02
C PHE A 35 7.14 -6.02 -12.21
N VAL A 36 5.90 -6.27 -12.64
CA VAL A 36 5.03 -7.29 -12.05
C VAL A 36 4.45 -8.14 -13.17
N ALA A 37 4.81 -9.42 -13.18
CA ALA A 37 4.27 -10.38 -14.12
C ALA A 37 2.77 -10.60 -13.88
N ARG A 38 2.01 -10.90 -14.95
CA ARG A 38 0.55 -11.07 -14.87
C ARG A 38 0.17 -12.17 -13.86
N GLU A 39 0.94 -13.24 -13.81
CA GLU A 39 0.74 -14.38 -12.93
C GLU A 39 0.81 -13.95 -11.45
N VAL A 40 1.68 -12.99 -11.11
CA VAL A 40 1.78 -12.43 -9.75
C VAL A 40 0.57 -11.58 -9.42
N VAL A 41 0.05 -10.81 -10.39
CA VAL A 41 -1.22 -10.07 -10.23
C VAL A 41 -2.37 -11.04 -10.00
N ASP A 42 -2.47 -12.07 -10.81
CA ASP A 42 -3.50 -13.10 -10.70
C ASP A 42 -3.40 -13.84 -9.35
N TYR A 43 -2.18 -14.11 -8.86
CA TYR A 43 -1.96 -14.65 -7.52
C TYR A 43 -2.49 -13.74 -6.42
N ALA A 44 -2.15 -12.44 -6.44
CA ALA A 44 -2.65 -11.48 -5.45
C ALA A 44 -4.18 -11.36 -5.47
N VAL A 45 -4.78 -11.39 -6.66
CA VAL A 45 -6.24 -11.38 -6.85
C VAL A 45 -6.87 -12.67 -6.32
N ASN A 46 -6.27 -13.83 -6.60
CA ASN A 46 -6.74 -15.13 -6.12
C ASN A 46 -6.69 -15.24 -4.60
N LEU A 47 -5.67 -14.68 -3.93
CA LEU A 47 -5.63 -14.60 -2.47
C LEU A 47 -6.81 -13.80 -1.91
N VAL A 48 -7.15 -12.67 -2.54
CA VAL A 48 -8.31 -11.86 -2.13
C VAL A 48 -9.61 -12.62 -2.37
N PHE A 49 -9.76 -13.28 -3.52
CA PHE A 49 -10.94 -14.12 -3.79
C PHE A 49 -11.06 -15.29 -2.82
N ALA A 50 -9.97 -15.94 -2.43
CA ALA A 50 -9.99 -17.01 -1.45
C ALA A 50 -10.49 -16.56 -0.07
N SER A 51 -10.33 -15.28 0.28
CA SER A 51 -10.95 -14.71 1.49
C SER A 51 -12.44 -14.37 1.32
N ARG A 52 -12.94 -14.20 0.10
CA ARG A 52 -14.33 -13.77 -0.18
C ARG A 52 -15.24 -14.94 -0.54
N GLU A 53 -14.70 -15.89 -1.28
CA GLU A 53 -15.40 -17.04 -1.87
C GLU A 53 -14.54 -18.30 -1.60
N PRO A 54 -14.33 -18.66 -0.33
CA PRO A 54 -13.39 -19.71 0.04
C PRO A 54 -13.80 -21.10 -0.51
N GLU A 55 -15.09 -21.33 -0.80
CA GLU A 55 -15.55 -22.59 -1.37
C GLU A 55 -14.94 -22.86 -2.75
N ARG A 56 -14.69 -21.81 -3.56
CA ARG A 56 -14.07 -21.92 -4.89
C ARG A 56 -12.63 -22.41 -4.87
N PHE A 57 -11.98 -22.32 -3.72
CA PHE A 57 -10.58 -22.70 -3.50
C PHE A 57 -10.47 -24.00 -2.67
N GLY A 58 -11.59 -24.71 -2.44
CA GLY A 58 -11.59 -25.93 -1.63
C GLY A 58 -11.49 -25.68 -0.12
N LEU A 59 -11.80 -24.46 0.33
CA LEU A 59 -11.75 -24.01 1.73
C LEU A 59 -13.17 -23.78 2.29
N ALA A 60 -14.11 -24.66 1.99
CA ALA A 60 -15.52 -24.44 2.34
C ALA A 60 -15.76 -24.28 3.86
N ASP A 61 -14.89 -24.84 4.69
CA ASP A 61 -14.88 -24.67 6.15
C ASP A 61 -14.59 -23.23 6.58
N LEU A 62 -13.83 -22.45 5.80
CA LEU A 62 -13.56 -21.05 6.11
C LEU A 62 -14.77 -20.14 5.93
N ARG A 63 -15.82 -20.60 5.22
CA ARG A 63 -17.01 -19.79 4.97
C ARG A 63 -17.75 -19.44 6.26
N GLU A 64 -17.79 -20.36 7.23
CA GLU A 64 -18.39 -20.11 8.55
C GLU A 64 -17.56 -19.17 9.41
N PHE A 65 -16.25 -19.00 9.13
CA PHE A 65 -15.34 -18.17 9.92
C PHE A 65 -15.22 -16.72 9.45
N LEU A 66 -15.72 -16.41 8.25
CA LEU A 66 -15.62 -15.09 7.65
C LEU A 66 -17.02 -14.48 7.46
N SER A 67 -17.27 -13.36 8.13
CA SER A 67 -18.41 -12.50 7.81
C SER A 67 -18.17 -11.75 6.50
N TYR A 68 -16.96 -11.20 6.33
CA TYR A 68 -16.55 -10.51 5.12
C TYR A 68 -15.06 -10.74 4.82
N GLY A 69 -14.76 -11.13 3.58
CA GLY A 69 -13.41 -11.22 3.06
C GLY A 69 -12.80 -9.86 2.72
N ALA A 70 -11.53 -9.88 2.31
CA ALA A 70 -10.82 -8.68 1.90
C ALA A 70 -11.47 -8.00 0.69
N SER A 71 -11.41 -6.68 0.63
CA SER A 71 -11.93 -5.89 -0.50
C SER A 71 -10.95 -5.89 -1.69
N PRO A 72 -11.37 -5.52 -2.90
CA PRO A 72 -10.47 -5.37 -4.05
C PRO A 72 -9.30 -4.40 -3.81
N ARG A 73 -9.37 -3.53 -2.78
CA ARG A 73 -8.24 -2.68 -2.39
C ARG A 73 -7.08 -3.48 -1.80
N ALA A 74 -7.32 -4.69 -1.30
CA ALA A 74 -6.27 -5.57 -0.79
C ALA A 74 -5.33 -6.02 -1.91
N SER A 75 -5.83 -6.34 -3.11
CA SER A 75 -4.96 -6.71 -4.24
C SER A 75 -4.08 -5.55 -4.69
N LEU A 76 -4.63 -4.32 -4.73
CA LEU A 76 -3.84 -3.12 -4.98
C LEU A 76 -2.72 -2.95 -3.94
N GLY A 77 -3.06 -3.14 -2.66
CA GLY A 77 -2.09 -3.10 -1.56
C GLY A 77 -1.00 -4.15 -1.71
N LEU A 78 -1.36 -5.40 -2.04
CA LEU A 78 -0.42 -6.52 -2.19
C LEU A 78 0.61 -6.23 -3.27
N ILE A 79 0.16 -5.68 -4.39
CA ILE A 79 1.06 -5.33 -5.50
C ILE A 79 1.93 -4.12 -5.15
N ALA A 80 1.37 -3.07 -4.56
CA ALA A 80 2.15 -1.88 -4.17
C ALA A 80 3.22 -2.22 -3.11
N ALA A 81 2.84 -2.97 -2.07
CA ALA A 81 3.76 -3.41 -1.03
C ALA A 81 4.78 -4.43 -1.58
N GLY A 82 4.36 -5.34 -2.46
CA GLY A 82 5.25 -6.28 -3.14
C GLY A 82 6.30 -5.58 -4.01
N ARG A 83 5.92 -4.51 -4.73
CA ARG A 83 6.86 -3.66 -5.49
C ARG A 83 7.89 -2.99 -4.57
N ALA A 84 7.43 -2.36 -3.50
CA ALA A 84 8.31 -1.73 -2.53
C ALA A 84 9.27 -2.76 -1.89
N LEU A 85 8.77 -3.94 -1.50
CA LEU A 85 9.59 -4.99 -0.91
C LEU A 85 10.61 -5.55 -1.91
N ALA A 86 10.23 -5.74 -3.17
CA ALA A 86 11.16 -6.16 -4.22
C ALA A 86 12.29 -5.14 -4.43
N LEU A 87 11.95 -3.84 -4.44
CA LEU A 87 12.93 -2.76 -4.54
C LEU A 87 13.87 -2.73 -3.34
N LEU A 88 13.34 -2.86 -2.11
CA LEU A 88 14.14 -2.94 -0.88
C LEU A 88 15.07 -4.18 -0.87
N ARG A 89 14.68 -5.24 -1.57
CA ARG A 89 15.51 -6.45 -1.80
C ARG A 89 16.48 -6.30 -2.98
N GLY A 90 16.59 -5.11 -3.59
CA GLY A 90 17.50 -4.82 -4.69
C GLY A 90 17.09 -5.41 -6.04
N ARG A 91 15.81 -5.74 -6.23
CA ARG A 91 15.29 -6.32 -7.49
C ARG A 91 14.32 -5.36 -8.18
N SER A 92 14.33 -5.41 -9.50
CA SER A 92 13.45 -4.62 -10.38
C SER A 92 12.19 -5.38 -10.82
N TYR A 93 11.89 -6.53 -10.21
CA TYR A 93 10.71 -7.34 -10.49
C TYR A 93 10.17 -7.98 -9.20
N VAL A 94 8.85 -8.16 -9.14
CA VAL A 94 8.16 -8.79 -8.01
C VAL A 94 8.09 -10.30 -8.18
N LEU A 95 8.45 -11.03 -7.13
CA LEU A 95 8.21 -12.47 -7.03
C LEU A 95 6.92 -12.77 -6.24
N PRO A 96 6.31 -13.96 -6.44
CA PRO A 96 5.19 -14.42 -5.62
C PRO A 96 5.50 -14.43 -4.12
N GLN A 97 6.76 -14.68 -3.76
CA GLN A 97 7.23 -14.61 -2.37
C GLN A 97 7.08 -13.21 -1.78
N ASP A 98 7.28 -12.15 -2.55
CA ASP A 98 7.11 -10.78 -2.03
C ASP A 98 5.65 -10.50 -1.67
N VAL A 99 4.72 -11.00 -2.50
CA VAL A 99 3.28 -10.93 -2.23
C VAL A 99 2.91 -11.77 -1.00
N TYR A 100 3.51 -12.96 -0.87
CA TYR A 100 3.32 -13.83 0.30
C TYR A 100 3.77 -13.13 1.59
N ASP A 101 4.95 -12.51 1.57
CA ASP A 101 5.56 -11.89 2.74
C ASP A 101 4.78 -10.66 3.23
N VAL A 102 4.19 -9.88 2.33
CA VAL A 102 3.37 -8.70 2.70
C VAL A 102 1.91 -9.03 2.99
N ALA A 103 1.45 -10.25 2.69
CA ALA A 103 0.05 -10.61 2.87
C ALA A 103 -0.45 -10.46 4.32
N PRO A 104 0.28 -10.90 5.36
CA PRO A 104 -0.16 -10.72 6.74
C PRO A 104 -0.48 -9.27 7.11
N ASP A 105 0.38 -8.32 6.72
CA ASP A 105 0.20 -6.91 7.06
C ASP A 105 -0.99 -6.28 6.35
N ILE A 106 -1.34 -6.81 5.18
CA ILE A 106 -2.47 -6.31 4.39
C ILE A 106 -3.79 -6.93 4.85
N PHE A 107 -3.83 -8.24 5.10
CA PHE A 107 -5.07 -8.95 5.39
C PHE A 107 -5.54 -8.79 6.84
N ARG A 108 -4.64 -8.56 7.81
CA ARG A 108 -4.96 -8.48 9.25
C ARG A 108 -6.13 -7.55 9.59
N HIS A 109 -6.20 -6.41 8.92
CA HIS A 109 -7.22 -5.37 9.18
C HIS A 109 -8.27 -5.27 8.06
N ARG A 110 -8.29 -6.25 7.14
CA ARG A 110 -9.16 -6.25 5.96
C ARG A 110 -10.12 -7.42 5.92
N MET A 111 -10.05 -8.34 6.87
CA MET A 111 -11.00 -9.44 7.03
C MET A 111 -11.83 -9.23 8.29
N VAL A 112 -13.12 -9.55 8.20
CA VAL A 112 -14.04 -9.51 9.34
C VAL A 112 -14.41 -10.96 9.67
N LEU A 113 -13.99 -11.38 10.85
CA LEU A 113 -14.30 -12.71 11.40
C LEU A 113 -15.77 -12.79 11.81
N SER A 114 -16.34 -13.98 11.68
CA SER A 114 -17.68 -14.29 12.18
C SER A 114 -17.69 -14.54 13.68
N TYR A 115 -18.90 -14.62 14.24
CA TYR A 115 -19.08 -15.01 15.64
C TYR A 115 -18.59 -16.44 15.89
N GLU A 116 -18.80 -17.34 14.95
CA GLU A 116 -18.35 -18.73 15.00
C GLU A 116 -16.82 -18.84 15.09
N ALA A 117 -16.09 -18.00 14.34
CA ALA A 117 -14.62 -17.94 14.43
C ALA A 117 -14.17 -17.52 15.83
N LEU A 118 -14.77 -16.46 16.38
CA LEU A 118 -14.46 -15.97 17.72
C LEU A 118 -14.78 -17.00 18.80
N ALA A 119 -15.91 -17.70 18.68
CA ALA A 119 -16.31 -18.76 19.61
C ALA A 119 -15.35 -19.97 19.59
N ARG A 120 -14.63 -20.19 18.48
CA ARG A 120 -13.63 -21.25 18.32
C ARG A 120 -12.18 -20.75 18.52
N ASP A 121 -11.98 -19.52 18.97
CA ASP A 121 -10.66 -18.89 19.14
C ASP A 121 -9.81 -18.90 17.84
N VAL A 122 -10.47 -18.79 16.68
CA VAL A 122 -9.81 -18.74 15.37
C VAL A 122 -9.50 -17.29 15.02
N GLY A 123 -8.22 -16.96 14.86
CA GLY A 123 -7.77 -15.63 14.50
C GLY A 123 -7.66 -15.39 12.99
N VAL A 124 -7.47 -14.12 12.63
CA VAL A 124 -7.26 -13.69 11.23
C VAL A 124 -6.00 -14.33 10.63
N ASN A 125 -4.95 -14.51 11.43
CA ASN A 125 -3.71 -15.15 10.99
C ASN A 125 -3.92 -16.65 10.67
N ASP A 126 -4.80 -17.34 11.38
CA ASP A 126 -5.07 -18.77 11.15
C ASP A 126 -5.81 -18.97 9.82
N VAL A 127 -6.83 -18.14 9.59
CA VAL A 127 -7.57 -18.11 8.32
C VAL A 127 -6.64 -17.77 7.16
N LEU A 128 -5.82 -16.73 7.32
CA LEU A 128 -4.86 -16.33 6.29
C LEU A 128 -3.82 -17.43 6.02
N GLY A 129 -3.31 -18.09 7.06
CA GLY A 129 -2.36 -19.19 6.93
C GLY A 129 -2.92 -20.34 6.08
N ARG A 130 -4.19 -20.68 6.25
CA ARG A 130 -4.87 -21.67 5.39
C ARG A 130 -5.01 -21.19 3.95
N ILE A 131 -5.44 -19.95 3.74
CA ILE A 131 -5.53 -19.36 2.39
C ILE A 131 -4.18 -19.40 1.68
N LEU A 132 -3.12 -18.93 2.33
CA LEU A 132 -1.76 -18.90 1.77
C LEU A 132 -1.20 -20.29 1.49
N SER A 133 -1.61 -21.31 2.24
CA SER A 133 -1.18 -22.70 2.05
C SER A 133 -1.92 -23.39 0.90
N THR A 134 -3.14 -22.96 0.59
CA THR A 134 -3.99 -23.59 -0.43
C THR A 134 -3.88 -22.93 -1.79
N VAL A 135 -3.75 -21.60 -1.85
CA VAL A 135 -3.64 -20.88 -3.13
C VAL A 135 -2.22 -21.07 -3.69
N PRO A 136 -2.05 -21.73 -4.85
CA PRO A 136 -0.72 -22.04 -5.36
C PRO A 136 0.00 -20.77 -5.82
N ALA A 137 1.24 -20.60 -5.35
CA ALA A 137 2.12 -19.56 -5.88
C ALA A 137 2.54 -19.90 -7.33
N PRO A 138 2.44 -18.96 -8.27
CA PRO A 138 2.82 -19.21 -9.65
C PRO A 138 4.33 -19.37 -9.79
N ARG A 139 4.78 -20.16 -10.77
CA ARG A 139 6.20 -20.21 -11.13
C ARG A 139 6.50 -19.11 -12.14
N VAL A 140 7.07 -18.01 -11.67
CA VAL A 140 7.53 -16.92 -12.53
C VAL A 140 8.94 -17.25 -12.99
N ALA A 141 9.09 -17.77 -14.21
CA ALA A 141 10.39 -17.83 -14.86
C ALA A 141 10.69 -16.45 -15.45
N PRO A 142 11.87 -15.86 -15.22
CA PRO A 142 12.26 -14.66 -15.95
C PRO A 142 12.38 -15.02 -17.44
N SER A 143 11.45 -14.53 -18.26
CA SER A 143 11.59 -14.58 -19.71
C SER A 143 12.77 -13.69 -20.09
N GLN A 144 13.92 -14.32 -20.33
CA GLN A 144 15.11 -13.64 -20.82
C GLN A 144 14.94 -13.37 -22.33
N ASP A 145 14.07 -12.42 -22.69
CA ASP A 145 14.05 -11.86 -24.03
C ASP A 145 15.22 -10.89 -24.20
N HIS A 146 16.45 -11.42 -24.21
CA HIS A 146 17.66 -10.68 -24.57
C HIS A 146 17.77 -10.41 -26.09
N SER A 147 16.85 -10.91 -26.90
CA SER A 147 16.87 -10.76 -28.36
C SER A 147 16.55 -9.34 -28.85
N ALA A 148 16.09 -8.44 -27.97
CA ALA A 148 15.82 -7.04 -28.34
C ALA A 148 17.05 -6.12 -28.26
N VAL A 149 18.22 -6.60 -27.79
CA VAL A 149 19.45 -5.78 -27.65
C VAL A 149 20.65 -6.40 -28.38
N THR A 150 20.46 -6.91 -29.61
CA THR A 150 21.62 -7.21 -30.51
C THR A 150 21.36 -6.92 -32.00
N ALA A 151 20.18 -6.51 -32.44
CA ALA A 151 20.00 -6.06 -33.82
C ALA A 151 20.33 -4.56 -33.96
N GLY A 152 21.62 -4.20 -33.84
CA GLY A 152 22.10 -2.98 -34.48
C GLY A 152 21.87 -3.11 -36.00
N PRO A 153 21.31 -2.09 -36.69
CA PRO A 153 21.10 -2.21 -38.12
C PRO A 153 22.47 -2.27 -38.81
N ALA A 154 22.73 -3.38 -39.49
CA ALA A 154 23.86 -3.49 -40.40
C ALA A 154 23.73 -2.39 -41.47
N VAL A 155 24.70 -1.49 -41.50
CA VAL A 155 24.83 -0.44 -42.50
C VAL A 155 25.10 -1.12 -43.85
N ALA A 156 24.05 -1.29 -44.65
CA ALA A 156 24.17 -1.54 -46.08
C ALA A 156 24.28 -0.19 -46.79
N ALA A 157 25.39 0.01 -47.51
CA ALA A 157 25.69 1.22 -48.28
C ALA A 157 24.60 1.51 -49.34
N PRO A 158 24.20 2.78 -49.54
CA PRO A 158 23.32 3.15 -50.64
C PRO A 158 24.11 3.41 -51.94
N SER A 159 23.70 2.76 -53.04
CA SER A 159 24.00 3.20 -54.41
C SER A 159 23.03 4.33 -54.83
N PRO A 160 23.43 5.27 -55.70
CA PRO A 160 22.73 6.55 -55.89
C PRO A 160 21.47 6.44 -56.76
N ALA A 161 20.43 7.16 -56.37
CA ALA A 161 19.18 7.34 -57.11
C ALA A 161 19.33 8.41 -58.22
N PRO A 162 18.53 8.37 -59.31
CA PRO A 162 18.39 9.49 -60.24
C PRO A 162 17.41 10.53 -59.69
N GLU A 163 17.76 11.80 -59.89
CA GLU A 163 17.06 12.98 -59.38
C GLU A 163 15.72 13.23 -60.09
N HIS A 164 14.64 13.41 -59.32
CA HIS A 164 13.44 14.09 -59.77
C HIS A 164 13.21 15.35 -58.93
N HIS A 165 13.38 16.51 -59.57
CA HIS A 165 13.06 17.82 -59.03
C HIS A 165 11.57 17.92 -58.65
N LEU A 166 11.30 18.28 -57.39
CA LEU A 166 9.99 18.72 -56.92
C LEU A 166 10.09 20.18 -56.44
N PRO A 167 9.17 21.08 -56.84
CA PRO A 167 9.24 22.49 -56.46
C PRO A 167 8.88 22.73 -54.97
N PRO A 168 9.35 23.84 -54.37
CA PRO A 168 9.12 24.13 -52.95
C PRO A 168 7.67 24.47 -52.66
N ARG A 169 7.12 23.92 -51.57
CA ARG A 169 5.81 24.28 -51.02
C ARG A 169 5.91 25.60 -50.23
N PRO A 170 4.88 26.46 -50.29
CA PRO A 170 4.86 27.70 -49.52
C PRO A 170 4.71 27.44 -48.02
N VAL A 171 5.45 28.23 -47.24
CA VAL A 171 5.41 28.28 -45.78
C VAL A 171 4.10 28.93 -45.34
N ALA A 172 3.27 28.19 -44.60
CA ALA A 172 2.07 28.72 -43.98
C ALA A 172 2.41 29.34 -42.62
N GLU A 173 1.95 30.57 -42.46
CA GLU A 173 2.12 31.50 -41.34
C GLU A 173 1.44 30.98 -40.06
N ALA A 174 2.11 31.17 -38.92
CA ALA A 174 1.60 30.79 -37.60
C ALA A 174 0.50 31.75 -37.11
N PRO A 175 -0.62 31.27 -36.56
CA PRO A 175 -1.58 32.17 -35.92
C PRO A 175 -1.11 32.58 -34.51
N SER A 176 -1.19 33.89 -34.30
CA SER A 176 -0.84 34.64 -33.11
C SER A 176 -1.61 34.25 -31.84
N ALA A 177 -0.94 34.48 -30.72
CA ALA A 177 -1.37 34.26 -29.34
C ALA A 177 -2.66 35.01 -28.97
N GLY A 178 -3.51 34.34 -28.18
CA GLY A 178 -4.73 34.94 -27.62
C GLY A 178 -5.51 33.97 -26.71
N GLY A 179 -4.87 33.46 -25.66
CA GLY A 179 -5.55 32.71 -24.60
C GLY A 179 -5.08 33.21 -23.23
N PRO A 180 -5.98 33.43 -22.24
CA PRO A 180 -5.57 33.92 -20.92
C PRO A 180 -4.71 32.87 -20.21
N ALA A 181 -3.67 33.34 -19.52
CA ALA A 181 -2.74 32.52 -18.76
C ALA A 181 -3.45 31.74 -17.63
N PRO A 182 -3.03 30.48 -17.34
CA PRO A 182 -3.56 29.75 -16.20
C PRO A 182 -3.12 30.41 -14.89
N THR A 183 -4.07 30.62 -13.99
CA THR A 183 -3.84 31.21 -12.67
C THR A 183 -3.07 30.21 -11.80
N PRO A 184 -1.96 30.59 -11.14
CA PRO A 184 -1.27 29.70 -10.22
C PRO A 184 -2.12 29.46 -8.97
N TRP A 185 -2.13 28.21 -8.52
CA TRP A 185 -2.78 27.77 -7.28
C TRP A 185 -2.15 28.48 -6.06
N VAL A 186 -2.99 29.06 -5.20
CA VAL A 186 -2.60 29.73 -3.95
C VAL A 186 -3.06 28.85 -2.76
N PRO A 187 -2.18 28.41 -1.86
CA PRO A 187 -2.60 27.68 -0.66
C PRO A 187 -3.34 28.61 0.31
N PRO A 188 -4.34 28.13 1.07
CA PRO A 188 -5.01 28.94 2.07
C PRO A 188 -4.05 29.30 3.21
N SER A 189 -3.90 30.61 3.45
CA SER A 189 -3.12 31.15 4.55
C SER A 189 -3.75 30.82 5.90
N SER A 190 -2.91 30.34 6.83
CA SER A 190 -3.08 30.39 8.29
C SER A 190 -4.26 29.61 8.88
N VAL A 191 -3.93 28.46 9.48
CA VAL A 191 -4.74 27.81 10.52
C VAL A 191 -4.82 28.78 11.72
N PRO A 192 -6.00 29.15 12.23
CA PRO A 192 -6.09 29.94 13.45
C PRO A 192 -5.54 29.14 14.64
N SER A 193 -4.69 29.79 15.44
CA SER A 193 -4.14 29.21 16.68
C SER A 193 -5.27 28.74 17.62
N PRO A 194 -5.08 27.63 18.35
CA PRO A 194 -6.03 27.21 19.38
C PRO A 194 -6.12 28.25 20.50
N PRO A 195 -7.30 28.44 21.13
CA PRO A 195 -7.45 29.34 22.27
C PRO A 195 -6.59 28.86 23.46
N PRO A 196 -6.12 29.77 24.33
CA PRO A 196 -5.33 29.39 25.49
C PRO A 196 -6.12 28.50 26.44
N ALA A 197 -5.45 27.49 27.00
CA ALA A 197 -6.00 26.60 28.01
C ALA A 197 -6.55 27.40 29.20
N ARG A 198 -7.78 27.08 29.62
CA ARG A 198 -8.35 27.61 30.86
C ARG A 198 -7.44 27.20 32.04
N PRO A 199 -7.16 28.10 33.00
CA PRO A 199 -6.42 27.72 34.19
C PRO A 199 -7.20 26.66 34.96
N ALA A 200 -6.46 25.68 35.47
CA ALA A 200 -6.98 24.61 36.32
C ALA A 200 -7.79 25.23 37.47
N ALA A 201 -9.04 24.79 37.60
CA ALA A 201 -9.82 25.05 38.79
C ALA A 201 -9.09 24.39 39.97
N THR A 202 -8.54 25.21 40.86
CA THR A 202 -8.22 24.81 42.22
C THR A 202 -9.49 24.24 42.83
N GLY A 203 -9.52 22.92 43.00
CA GLY A 203 -10.54 22.22 43.78
C GLY A 203 -10.46 22.70 45.22
N THR A 204 -11.52 23.36 45.65
CA THR A 204 -11.79 23.71 47.03
C THR A 204 -12.43 22.50 47.71
N ASP A 205 -11.89 22.13 48.86
CA ASP A 205 -12.45 21.30 49.94
C ASP A 205 -13.39 20.13 49.59
N ASP A 206 -12.81 18.94 49.72
CA ASP A 206 -13.49 17.66 49.92
C ASP A 206 -14.00 17.59 51.37
N GLN A 207 -15.32 17.68 51.54
CA GLN A 207 -16.01 17.47 52.81
C GLN A 207 -16.87 16.20 52.64
N PRO A 208 -16.71 15.15 53.46
CA PRO A 208 -17.44 13.90 53.25
C PRO A 208 -18.89 14.04 53.75
N ASP A 209 -19.85 13.88 52.84
CA ASP A 209 -21.27 13.71 53.14
C ASP A 209 -21.53 12.25 53.54
N ASP A 210 -21.89 12.03 54.81
CA ASP A 210 -22.34 10.76 55.37
C ASP A 210 -23.74 10.39 54.83
N GLY A 211 -23.77 9.86 53.61
CA GLY A 211 -24.98 9.34 52.96
C GLY A 211 -25.36 7.95 53.47
N VAL A 212 -26.26 7.90 54.46
CA VAL A 212 -26.93 6.69 54.98
C VAL A 212 -27.67 5.93 53.86
N TRP A 213 -27.27 4.67 53.62
CA TRP A 213 -27.96 3.74 52.72
C TRP A 213 -29.19 3.11 53.40
N SER A 214 -30.37 3.20 52.78
CA SER A 214 -31.60 2.51 53.20
C SER A 214 -32.03 1.45 52.17
N PRO A 215 -32.49 0.25 52.58
CA PRO A 215 -32.80 -0.85 51.67
C PRO A 215 -34.18 -0.70 51.00
N PRO A 216 -34.40 -1.31 49.81
CA PRO A 216 -35.68 -1.25 49.12
C PRO A 216 -36.71 -2.18 49.78
N GLY A 217 -37.88 -1.62 50.10
CA GLY A 217 -39.02 -2.35 50.64
C GLY A 217 -39.77 -3.15 49.57
N ASP A 218 -40.10 -4.38 49.94
CA ASP A 218 -41.05 -5.26 49.28
C ASP A 218 -42.44 -4.61 49.09
N GLY A 219 -43.06 -4.90 47.95
CA GLY A 219 -44.45 -5.35 47.97
C GLY A 219 -45.47 -4.61 47.10
N ARG A 220 -45.97 -5.40 46.13
CA ARG A 220 -47.34 -5.51 45.62
C ARG A 220 -47.80 -4.59 44.48
#